data_AF-A0A925W5W6-F1
#
_entry.id   AF-A0A925W5W6-F1
#
_cell.length_a   1.000
_cell.length_b   1.000
_cell.length_c   1.000
_cell.angle_alpha   90.00
_cell.angle_beta   90.00
_cell.angle_gamma   90.00
#
_symmetry.space_group_name_H-M   'P 1'
#
loop_
_entity.id
_entity.type
_entity.pdbx_description
1 polymer ?
#
loop_
_entity_poly.entity_id
_entity_poly.type
_entity_poly.pdbx_seq_one_letter_code
_entity_poly.pdbx_strand_id
1 'polypeptide(L)'
;IANRLQAALWQEAYSLVERGVASVADVDIAISQGPGLRWALLGPFANQHLAGGPGGIAHILEHLGPPTERWWRDLGQVSLSPELVEKIVTGTADELGDTDPAELATRRDAALRALLAVKDERSL
;
A
#
# COMPACT_ATOMS: atom_id res chain seq x y z
N ILE A 1 -7.26 -2.56 14.93
CA ILE A 1 -7.80 -2.57 13.54
C ILE A 1 -6.71 -2.27 12.52
N ALA A 2 -5.98 -1.15 12.64
CA ALA A 2 -4.90 -0.76 11.72
C ALA A 2 -3.91 -1.90 11.39
N ASN A 3 -3.36 -2.58 12.41
CA ASN A 3 -2.41 -3.68 12.18
C ASN A 3 -3.00 -4.85 11.37
N ARG A 4 -4.32 -5.09 11.43
CA ARG A 4 -4.96 -6.13 10.61
C ARG A 4 -5.02 -5.74 9.14
N LEU A 5 -5.27 -4.45 8.85
CA LEU A 5 -5.26 -3.93 7.48
C LEU A 5 -3.84 -3.89 6.92
N GLN A 6 -2.85 -3.53 7.74
CA GLN A 6 -1.43 -3.62 7.37
C GLN A 6 -1.01 -5.06 7.07
N ALA A 7 -1.37 -6.01 7.93
CA ALA A 7 -1.07 -7.42 7.71
C ALA A 7 -1.68 -7.96 6.40
N ALA A 8 -2.89 -7.55 6.05
CA ALA A 8 -3.51 -7.91 4.78
C ALA A 8 -2.73 -7.34 3.57
N LEU A 9 -2.25 -6.10 3.66
CA LEU A 9 -1.41 -5.50 2.63
C LEU A 9 -0.06 -6.24 2.50
N TRP A 10 0.59 -6.56 3.62
CA TRP A 10 1.86 -7.29 3.62
C TRP A 10 1.71 -8.71 3.06
N GLN A 11 0.61 -9.39 3.37
CA GLN A 11 0.37 -10.74 2.85
C GLN A 11 0.36 -10.76 1.32
N GLU A 12 -0.32 -9.79 0.70
CA GLU A 12 -0.35 -9.69 -0.77
C GLU A 12 0.99 -9.19 -1.32
N ALA A 13 1.61 -8.18 -0.71
CA ALA A 13 2.91 -7.67 -1.12
C ALA A 13 3.96 -8.79 -1.16
N TYR A 14 4.05 -9.60 -0.11
CA TYR A 14 4.95 -10.74 -0.04
C TYR A 14 4.58 -11.82 -1.05
N SER A 15 3.29 -12.04 -1.32
CA SER A 15 2.86 -12.99 -2.35
C SER A 15 3.28 -12.57 -3.76
N LEU A 16 3.16 -11.28 -4.08
CA LEU A 16 3.57 -10.75 -5.39
C LEU A 16 5.08 -10.91 -5.59
N VAL A 17 5.87 -10.63 -4.54
CA VAL A 17 7.31 -10.86 -4.54
C VAL A 17 7.63 -12.34 -4.65
N GLU A 18 7.00 -13.21 -3.85
CA GLU A 18 7.20 -14.67 -3.89
C GLU A 18 6.97 -15.22 -5.30
N ARG A 19 5.80 -14.91 -5.89
CA ARG A 19 5.40 -15.34 -7.24
C ARG A 19 6.22 -14.69 -8.36
N GLY A 20 7.06 -13.71 -8.06
CA GLY A 20 7.85 -12.99 -9.06
C GLY A 20 7.02 -12.08 -9.97
N VAL A 21 5.83 -11.68 -9.51
CA VAL A 21 4.95 -10.74 -10.23
C VAL A 21 5.50 -9.32 -10.18
N ALA A 22 6.17 -8.97 -9.08
CA ALA A 22 6.78 -7.66 -8.85
C ALA A 22 8.07 -7.82 -8.01
N SER A 23 9.02 -6.90 -8.17
CA SER A 23 10.14 -6.74 -7.23
C SER A 23 9.68 -6.03 -5.95
N VAL A 24 10.53 -6.01 -4.92
CA VAL A 24 10.25 -5.25 -3.67
C VAL A 24 10.06 -3.76 -4.00
N ALA A 25 10.97 -3.18 -4.81
CA ALA A 25 10.89 -1.80 -5.24
C ALA A 25 9.63 -1.49 -6.06
N ASP A 26 9.19 -2.39 -6.95
CA ASP A 26 7.94 -2.20 -7.70
C ASP A 26 6.73 -2.10 -6.78
N VAL A 27 6.69 -2.93 -5.72
CA VAL A 27 5.61 -2.91 -4.72
C VAL A 27 5.63 -1.59 -3.93
N ASP A 28 6.80 -1.17 -3.44
CA ASP A 28 6.94 0.07 -2.67
C ASP A 28 6.60 1.30 -3.51
N ILE A 29 7.02 1.34 -4.79
CA ILE A 29 6.62 2.39 -5.73
C ILE A 29 5.10 2.35 -5.98
N ALA A 30 4.54 1.17 -6.26
CA ALA A 30 3.11 1.02 -6.55
C ALA A 30 2.25 1.53 -5.38
N ILE A 31 2.64 1.26 -4.13
CA ILE A 31 1.94 1.74 -2.94
C ILE A 31 2.20 3.23 -2.70
N SER A 32 3.46 3.65 -2.63
CA SER A 32 3.82 5.02 -2.24
C SER A 32 3.40 6.07 -3.27
N GLN A 33 3.46 5.74 -4.57
CA GLN A 33 3.09 6.64 -5.67
C GLN A 33 1.68 6.39 -6.21
N GLY A 34 1.03 5.29 -5.83
CA GLY A 34 -0.33 4.96 -6.24
C GLY A 34 -1.36 5.30 -5.14
N PRO A 35 -2.01 4.29 -4.52
CA PRO A 35 -3.08 4.54 -3.57
C PRO A 35 -2.58 5.16 -2.25
N GLY A 36 -1.30 5.03 -1.90
CA GLY A 36 -0.72 5.60 -0.67
C GLY A 36 -0.90 7.11 -0.56
N LEU A 37 -0.78 7.85 -1.68
CA LEU A 37 -0.99 9.30 -1.71
C LEU A 37 -2.40 9.69 -1.21
N ARG A 38 -3.44 9.01 -1.72
CA ARG A 38 -4.83 9.27 -1.33
C ARG A 38 -5.21 8.62 0.00
N TRP A 39 -4.54 7.55 0.41
CA TRP A 39 -4.73 6.92 1.73
C TRP A 39 -4.17 7.76 2.87
N ALA A 40 -3.15 8.58 2.59
CA ALA A 40 -2.60 9.54 3.55
C ALA A 40 -3.67 10.56 4.00
N LEU A 41 -4.60 10.87 3.09
CA LEU A 41 -5.68 11.84 3.29
C LEU A 41 -6.97 11.19 3.79
N LEU A 42 -7.43 10.09 3.17
CA LEU A 42 -8.74 9.50 3.45
C LEU A 42 -8.69 7.98 3.61
N GLY A 43 -9.60 7.44 4.42
CA GLY A 43 -9.79 5.99 4.57
C GLY A 43 -10.35 5.31 3.30
N PRO A 44 -10.31 3.97 3.22
CA PRO A 44 -10.65 3.22 2.01
C PRO A 44 -12.10 3.40 1.54
N PHE A 45 -13.06 3.58 2.45
CA PHE A 45 -14.47 3.76 2.09
C PHE A 45 -14.77 5.15 1.52
N ALA A 46 -14.23 6.21 2.12
CA ALA A 46 -14.38 7.57 1.58
C ALA A 46 -13.69 7.69 0.21
N ASN A 47 -12.50 7.13 0.09
CA ASN A 47 -11.78 7.06 -1.18
C ASN A 47 -12.55 6.29 -2.26
N GLN A 48 -13.17 5.15 -1.93
CA GLN A 48 -14.03 4.41 -2.87
C GLN A 48 -15.31 5.18 -3.19
N HIS A 49 -15.91 5.85 -2.21
CA HIS A 49 -17.09 6.67 -2.46
C HIS A 49 -16.78 7.76 -3.49
N LEU A 50 -15.67 8.49 -3.33
CA LEU A 50 -15.23 9.51 -4.28
C LEU A 50 -14.93 8.94 -5.67
N ALA A 51 -14.33 7.75 -5.74
CA ALA A 51 -14.04 7.08 -7.01
C ALA A 51 -15.31 6.76 -7.82
N GLY A 52 -16.46 6.61 -7.15
CA GLY A 52 -17.76 6.37 -7.81
C GLY A 52 -18.46 7.61 -8.35
N GLY A 53 -17.84 8.79 -8.23
CA GLY A 53 -18.41 10.04 -8.72
C GLY A 53 -19.79 10.32 -8.13
N PRO A 54 -20.76 10.83 -8.93
CA PRO A 54 -22.10 11.15 -8.44
C PRO A 54 -22.86 9.97 -7.84
N GLY A 55 -22.55 8.74 -8.24
CA GLY A 55 -23.19 7.52 -7.72
C GLY A 55 -22.53 6.95 -6.46
N GLY A 56 -21.43 7.55 -6.01
CA GLY A 56 -20.75 7.18 -4.77
C GLY A 56 -20.30 5.72 -4.74
N ILE A 57 -20.15 5.19 -3.53
CA ILE A 57 -19.65 3.82 -3.33
C ILE A 57 -20.57 2.76 -3.93
N ALA A 58 -21.89 3.01 -4.01
CA ALA A 58 -22.83 2.08 -4.64
C ALA A 58 -22.47 1.83 -6.11
N HIS A 59 -22.19 2.92 -6.85
CA HIS A 59 -21.73 2.82 -8.23
C HIS A 59 -20.42 2.03 -8.35
N ILE A 60 -19.47 2.23 -7.44
CA ILE A 60 -18.23 1.44 -7.43
C ILE A 60 -18.49 -0.04 -7.17
N LEU A 61 -19.36 -0.38 -6.21
CA LEU A 61 -19.66 -1.77 -5.90
C LEU A 61 -20.40 -2.47 -7.04
N GLU A 62 -21.28 -1.77 -7.76
CA GLU A 62 -21.97 -2.31 -8.94
C GLU A 62 -21.00 -2.60 -10.09
N HIS A 63 -20.09 -1.67 -10.39
CA HIS A 63 -19.22 -1.77 -11.58
C HIS A 63 -17.90 -2.50 -11.30
N LEU A 64 -17.31 -2.27 -10.13
CA LEU A 64 -16.02 -2.84 -9.73
C LEU A 64 -16.15 -3.98 -8.71
N GLY A 65 -17.31 -4.23 -8.12
CA GLY A 65 -17.50 -5.38 -7.22
C GLY A 65 -17.16 -6.72 -7.87
N PRO A 66 -17.77 -7.09 -9.01
CA PRO A 66 -17.48 -8.36 -9.68
C PRO A 66 -16.00 -8.58 -10.07
N PRO A 67 -15.26 -7.61 -10.65
CA PRO A 67 -13.81 -7.77 -10.85
C PRO A 67 -13.03 -7.78 -9.53
N THR A 68 -13.45 -7.00 -8.52
CA THR A 68 -12.79 -6.97 -7.21
C THR A 68 -12.83 -8.35 -6.55
N GLU A 69 -13.98 -9.03 -6.58
CA GLU A 69 -14.06 -10.40 -6.07
C GLU A 69 -13.16 -11.38 -6.84
N ARG A 70 -12.94 -11.17 -8.15
CA ARG A 70 -11.98 -11.99 -8.90
C ARG A 70 -10.55 -11.76 -8.42
N TRP A 71 -10.16 -10.50 -8.20
CA TRP A 71 -8.85 -10.18 -7.63
C TRP A 71 -8.70 -10.75 -6.21
N TRP A 72 -9.74 -10.68 -5.37
CA TRP A 72 -9.70 -11.27 -4.03
C TRP A 72 -9.45 -12.77 -4.02
N ARG A 73 -9.96 -13.50 -5.02
CA ARG A 73 -9.69 -14.94 -5.15
C ARG A 73 -8.28 -15.24 -5.62
N ASP A 74 -7.61 -14.28 -6.26
CA ASP A 74 -6.20 -14.40 -6.69
C ASP A 74 -5.20 -13.93 -5.63
N LEU A 75 -5.67 -13.21 -4.60
CA LEU A 75 -4.81 -12.81 -3.49
C LEU A 75 -4.12 -14.03 -2.89
N GLY A 76 -2.81 -13.94 -2.78
CA GLY A 76 -2.02 -15.08 -2.33
C GLY A 76 -1.99 -15.20 -0.81
N GLN A 77 -1.74 -16.42 -0.35
CA GLN A 77 -1.43 -16.70 1.05
C GLN A 77 0.03 -17.13 1.14
N VAL A 78 0.81 -16.38 1.91
CA VAL A 78 2.24 -16.65 2.10
C VAL A 78 2.53 -17.24 3.46
N SER A 79 3.55 -18.08 3.51
CA SER A 79 4.29 -18.42 4.74
C SER A 79 5.69 -17.87 4.61
N LEU A 80 6.29 -17.39 5.69
CA LEU A 80 7.66 -16.87 5.68
C LEU A 80 8.67 -18.02 5.62
N SER A 81 8.78 -18.63 4.44
CA SER A 81 9.85 -19.59 4.15
C SER A 81 11.22 -18.89 4.18
N PRO A 82 12.31 -19.63 4.45
CA PRO A 82 13.65 -19.06 4.38
C PRO A 82 13.94 -18.37 3.04
N GLU A 83 13.47 -18.93 1.93
CA GLU A 83 13.68 -18.40 0.58
C GLU A 83 12.94 -17.08 0.36
N LEU A 84 11.69 -16.97 0.82
CA LEU A 84 10.93 -15.73 0.71
C LEU A 84 11.54 -14.64 1.60
N VAL A 85 11.98 -14.99 2.81
CA VAL A 85 12.67 -14.06 3.70
C VAL A 85 13.93 -13.53 3.05
N GLU A 86 14.77 -14.39 2.48
CA GLU A 86 15.98 -13.99 1.76
C GLU A 86 15.67 -13.08 0.56
N LYS A 87 14.64 -13.40 -0.21
CA LYS A 87 14.21 -12.59 -1.37
C LYS A 87 13.77 -11.18 -0.96
N ILE A 88 12.99 -11.07 0.12
CA ILE A 88 12.54 -9.78 0.64
C ILE A 88 13.73 -8.99 1.19
N VAL A 89 14.57 -9.62 2.02
CA VAL A 89 15.75 -8.96 2.61
C VAL A 89 16.69 -8.43 1.53
N THR A 90 17.00 -9.25 0.52
CA THR A 90 17.87 -8.86 -0.60
C THR A 90 17.21 -7.75 -1.41
N GLY A 91 15.93 -7.89 -1.77
CA GLY A 91 15.22 -6.87 -2.54
C GLY A 91 15.10 -5.53 -1.81
N THR A 92 14.91 -5.53 -0.49
CA THR A 92 14.93 -4.30 0.33
C THR A 92 16.33 -3.69 0.39
N ALA A 93 17.38 -4.51 0.52
CA ALA A 93 18.75 -4.00 0.49
C ALA A 93 19.10 -3.37 -0.87
N ASP A 94 18.68 -4.00 -1.97
CA ASP A 94 18.88 -3.48 -3.33
C ASP A 94 18.12 -2.17 -3.57
N GLU A 95 16.88 -2.07 -3.08
CA GLU A 95 16.06 -0.86 -3.20
C GLU A 95 16.65 0.31 -2.42
N LEU A 96 17.05 0.07 -1.17
CA LEU A 96 17.57 1.13 -0.31
C LEU A 96 19.02 1.50 -0.67
N GLY A 97 19.78 0.58 -1.26
CA GLY A 97 21.18 0.78 -1.62
C GLY A 97 22.00 1.32 -0.44
N ASP A 98 22.76 2.38 -0.69
CA ASP A 98 23.58 3.05 0.34
C ASP A 98 22.81 4.11 1.15
N THR A 99 21.48 4.14 1.09
CA THR A 99 20.68 5.14 1.82
C THR A 99 20.82 4.96 3.34
N ASP A 100 21.26 6.02 4.03
CA ASP A 100 21.29 6.03 5.49
C ASP A 100 19.86 5.96 6.07
N PRO A 101 19.52 4.92 6.87
CA PRO A 101 18.21 4.80 7.50
C PRO A 101 17.83 6.01 8.36
N ALA A 102 18.80 6.69 8.99
CA ALA A 102 18.55 7.87 9.79
C ALA A 102 18.15 9.09 8.94
N GLU A 103 18.81 9.26 7.79
CA GLU A 103 18.44 10.29 6.82
C GLU A 103 17.05 10.01 6.23
N LEU A 104 16.78 8.76 5.85
CA LEU A 104 15.47 8.36 5.32
C LEU A 104 14.34 8.61 6.33
N ALA A 105 14.55 8.24 7.59
CA ALA A 105 13.60 8.52 8.68
C ALA A 105 13.39 10.02 8.87
N THR A 106 14.46 10.82 8.84
CA THR A 106 14.38 12.29 8.97
C THR A 106 13.55 12.91 7.85
N ARG A 107 13.77 12.48 6.59
CA ARG A 107 13.01 12.93 5.43
C ARG A 107 11.54 12.53 5.51
N ARG A 108 11.26 11.27 5.90
CA ARG A 108 9.89 10.78 6.13
C ARG A 108 9.19 11.62 7.19
N ASP A 109 9.83 11.85 8.33
CA ASP A 109 9.20 12.56 9.46
C ASP A 109 8.94 14.03 9.13
N ALA A 110 9.81 14.68 8.33
CA ALA A 110 9.55 16.01 7.79
C ALA A 110 8.32 16.03 6.86
N ALA A 111 8.19 15.06 5.97
CA ALA A 111 7.03 14.92 5.09
C ALA A 111 5.73 14.64 5.89
N LEU A 112 5.80 13.79 6.91
CA LEU A 112 4.67 13.50 7.79
C LEU A 112 4.19 14.75 8.54
N ARG A 113 5.11 15.60 9.02
CA ARG A 113 4.74 16.89 9.65
C ARG A 113 3.99 17.79 8.67
N ALA A 114 4.46 17.91 7.44
CA ALA A 114 3.77 18.70 6.41
C ALA A 114 2.38 18.12 6.09
N LEU A 115 2.26 16.79 6.00
CA LEU A 115 0.97 16.13 5.78
C LEU A 115 -0.01 16.38 6.94
N LEU A 116 0.45 16.29 8.20
CA LEU A 116 -0.39 16.56 9.36
C LEU A 116 -0.95 17.99 9.32
N ALA A 117 -0.12 18.98 8.98
CA ALA A 117 -0.59 20.36 8.83
C ALA A 117 -1.71 20.48 7.78
N VAL A 118 -1.58 19.79 6.64
CA VAL A 118 -2.63 19.76 5.60
C VAL A 118 -3.95 19.16 6.11
N LYS A 119 -3.87 18.12 6.95
CA LYS A 119 -5.05 17.45 7.51
C LYS A 119 -5.76 18.32 8.54
N ASP A 120 -4.99 18.96 9.42
CA ASP A 120 -5.50 19.87 10.44
C ASP A 120 -6.17 21.11 9.84
N GLU A 121 -5.57 21.73 8.81
CA GLU A 121 -6.10 22.95 8.18
C GLU A 121 -7.40 22.74 7.39
N ARG A 122 -7.63 21.52 6.89
CA ARG A 122 -8.72 21.24 5.92
C ARG A 122 -9.85 20.36 6.47
N SER A 123 -9.82 20.04 7.77
CA SER A 123 -10.76 19.08 8.38
C SER A 123 -10.83 17.75 7.60
N LEU A 124 -9.66 17.25 7.16
CA LEU A 124 -9.49 15.97 6.47
C LEU A 124 -8.93 14.91 7.41
#